data_AF-A0A7J0AC88-F1
#
_entry.id   AF-A0A7J0AC88-F1
#
_cell.length_a   1.000
_cell.length_b   1.000
_cell.length_c   1.000
_cell.angle_alpha   90.00
_cell.angle_beta   90.00
_cell.angle_gamma   90.00
#
_symmetry.space_group_name_H-M   'P 1'
#
loop_
_entity.id
_entity.type
_entity.pdbx_description
1 polymer ?
#
loop_
_entity_poly.entity_id
_entity_poly.type
_entity_poly.pdbx_seq_one_letter_code
_entity_poly.pdbx_strand_id
1 'polypeptide(L)'
;MTQESYLLSAVADYMSILKENRTLLKILLFKAQGSSLENFKIEFTDKATVQVKTWFANNKLRHPDMNIEVSDFMIHLHTVWMFTMFEEIIMHRVTGDAMVRVVEEYIKFEINGWKHILNIE
;
A
#
# COMPACT_ATOMS: atom_id res chain seq x y z
N MET A 1 5.38 -9.10 -17.05
CA MET A 1 5.08 -9.66 -15.72
C MET A 1 3.62 -10.09 -15.75
N THR A 2 3.30 -11.35 -15.44
CA THR A 2 1.90 -11.80 -15.33
C THR A 2 1.29 -11.29 -14.03
N GLN A 3 -0.03 -11.10 -13.97
CA GLN A 3 -0.72 -10.65 -12.75
C GLN A 3 -0.40 -11.54 -11.54
N GLU A 4 -0.30 -12.85 -11.76
CA GLU A 4 0.07 -13.82 -10.74
C GLU A 4 1.52 -13.64 -10.24
N SER A 5 2.48 -13.44 -11.15
CA SER A 5 3.87 -13.19 -10.76
C SER A 5 4.04 -11.87 -9.99
N TYR A 6 3.25 -10.85 -10.33
CA TYR A 6 3.23 -9.58 -9.59
C TYR A 6 2.66 -9.77 -8.19
N LEU A 7 1.52 -10.46 -8.07
CA LEU A 7 0.89 -10.72 -6.78
C LEU A 7 1.83 -11.48 -5.83
N LEU A 8 2.50 -12.54 -6.32
CA LEU A 8 3.45 -13.30 -5.52
C LEU A 8 4.63 -12.43 -5.03
N SER A 9 5.17 -11.57 -5.90
CA SER A 9 6.23 -10.63 -5.52
C SER A 9 5.76 -9.63 -4.47
N ALA A 10 4.59 -9.01 -4.69
CA ALA A 10 4.06 -8.01 -3.78
C ALA A 10 3.74 -8.60 -2.40
N VAL A 11 3.17 -9.81 -2.34
CA VAL A 11 2.96 -10.52 -1.08
C VAL A 11 4.30 -10.79 -0.40
N ALA A 12 5.32 -11.26 -1.12
CA ALA A 12 6.64 -11.50 -0.55
C ALA A 12 7.27 -10.23 0.05
N ASP A 13 7.18 -9.10 -0.65
CA ASP A 13 7.72 -7.80 -0.19
C ASP A 13 7.03 -7.35 1.11
N TYR A 14 5.70 -7.41 1.15
CA TYR A 14 4.92 -7.09 2.35
C TYR A 14 5.26 -8.00 3.52
N MET A 15 5.42 -9.30 3.24
CA MET A 15 5.79 -10.29 4.26
C MET A 15 7.20 -10.05 4.82
N SER A 16 8.17 -9.67 3.99
CA SER A 16 9.51 -9.31 4.43
C SER A 16 9.46 -8.09 5.37
N ILE A 17 8.75 -7.03 4.97
CA ILE A 17 8.56 -5.83 5.80
C ILE A 17 7.95 -6.18 7.16
N LEU A 18 6.82 -6.89 7.16
CA LEU A 18 6.06 -7.21 8.39
C LEU A 18 6.77 -8.22 9.31
N LYS A 19 7.49 -9.19 8.74
CA LYS A 19 8.17 -10.24 9.51
C LYS A 19 9.50 -9.76 10.07
N GLU A 20 10.33 -9.12 9.24
CA GLU A 20 11.70 -8.75 9.60
C GLU A 20 11.73 -7.51 10.49
N ASN A 21 10.79 -6.58 10.29
CA ASN A 21 10.82 -5.27 10.95
C ASN A 21 9.71 -5.10 12.00
N ARG A 22 9.08 -6.18 12.47
CA ARG A 22 7.87 -6.12 13.32
C ARG A 22 8.03 -5.20 14.54
N THR A 23 9.14 -5.31 15.26
CA THR A 23 9.41 -4.48 16.45
C THR A 23 9.60 -3.00 16.07
N LEU A 24 10.34 -2.74 14.99
CA LEU A 24 10.59 -1.38 14.51
C LEU A 24 9.30 -0.74 14.00
N LEU A 25 8.50 -1.46 13.21
CA LEU A 25 7.17 -1.01 12.77
C LEU A 25 6.26 -0.73 13.96
N LYS A 26 6.29 -1.56 15.00
CA LYS A 26 5.51 -1.29 16.21
C LYS A 26 5.93 0.02 16.90
N ILE A 27 7.23 0.31 16.96
CA ILE A 27 7.73 1.58 17.52
C ILE A 27 7.30 2.74 16.63
N LEU A 28 7.52 2.63 15.32
CA LEU A 28 7.23 3.67 14.35
C LEU A 28 5.74 4.03 14.30
N LEU A 29 4.86 3.02 14.26
CA LEU A 29 3.43 3.23 14.04
C LEU A 29 2.66 3.56 15.33
N PHE A 30 3.12 3.09 16.50
CA PHE A 30 2.38 3.25 17.76
C PHE A 30 3.10 4.09 18.82
N LYS A 31 4.40 4.35 18.68
CA LYS A 31 5.23 4.94 19.74
C LYS A 31 6.14 6.07 19.28
N ALA A 32 5.99 6.56 18.05
CA ALA A 32 6.83 7.62 17.50
C ALA A 32 6.42 9.03 17.94
N GLN A 33 5.29 9.19 18.67
CA GLN A 33 4.81 10.50 19.12
C GLN A 33 5.87 11.23 19.95
N GLY A 34 6.10 12.52 19.63
CA GLY A 34 7.14 13.34 20.27
C GLY A 34 8.58 13.03 19.83
N SER A 35 8.77 12.13 18.86
CA SER A 35 10.05 11.92 18.18
C SER A 35 10.09 12.61 16.82
N SER A 36 11.27 12.66 16.19
CA SER A 36 11.40 13.14 14.81
C SER A 36 10.64 12.32 13.76
N LEU A 37 10.09 11.16 14.14
CA LEU A 37 9.31 10.28 13.26
C LEU A 37 7.81 10.33 13.55
N GLU A 38 7.33 11.25 14.40
CA GLU A 38 5.91 11.31 14.78
C GLU A 38 4.96 11.46 13.58
N ASN A 39 5.39 12.18 12.55
CA ASN A 39 4.61 12.46 11.34
C ASN A 39 4.89 11.50 10.19
N PHE A 40 5.64 10.41 10.43
CA PHE A 40 6.08 9.49 9.38
C PHE A 40 4.95 9.04 8.45
N LYS A 41 3.79 8.62 8.99
CA LYS A 41 2.67 8.16 8.17
C LYS A 41 2.14 9.27 7.26
N ILE A 42 2.01 10.49 7.78
CA ILE A 42 1.51 11.65 7.03
C ILE A 42 2.49 11.97 5.90
N GLU A 43 3.76 12.16 6.23
CA GLU A 43 4.80 12.50 5.25
C GLU A 43 4.98 11.42 4.17
N PHE A 44 4.88 10.14 4.54
CA PHE A 44 4.94 9.05 3.58
C PHE A 44 3.72 9.09 2.65
N THR A 45 2.52 9.27 3.20
CA THR A 45 1.27 9.27 2.43
C THR A 45 1.23 10.46 1.46
N ASP A 46 1.71 11.64 1.87
CA ASP A 46 1.84 12.81 1.01
C ASP A 46 2.81 12.54 -0.15
N LYS A 47 4.01 12.00 0.14
CA LYS A 47 5.01 11.66 -0.88
C LYS A 47 4.50 10.60 -1.86
N ALA A 48 3.85 9.56 -1.35
CA ALA A 48 3.27 8.50 -2.16
C ALA A 48 2.18 9.04 -3.09
N THR A 49 1.32 9.95 -2.59
CA THR A 49 0.28 10.59 -3.40
C THR A 49 0.87 11.34 -4.59
N VAL A 50 1.92 12.13 -4.37
CA VAL A 50 2.64 12.83 -5.45
C VAL A 50 3.25 11.85 -6.46
N GLN A 51 3.84 10.74 -5.97
CA GLN A 51 4.43 9.73 -6.82
C GLN A 51 3.39 9.01 -7.69
N VAL A 52 2.23 8.65 -7.13
CA VAL A 52 1.13 8.01 -7.88
C VAL A 52 0.58 8.95 -8.95
N LYS A 53 0.40 10.24 -8.65
CA LYS A 53 -0.05 11.24 -9.64
C LYS A 53 0.95 11.37 -10.80
N THR A 54 2.24 11.37 -10.49
CA THR A 54 3.31 11.37 -11.50
C THR A 54 3.24 10.11 -12.36
N TRP A 55 3.00 8.95 -11.74
CA TRP A 55 2.80 7.69 -12.44
C TRP A 55 1.56 7.73 -13.36
N PHE A 56 0.42 8.25 -12.90
CA PHE A 56 -0.78 8.42 -13.74
C PHE A 56 -0.52 9.31 -14.96
N ALA A 57 0.11 10.47 -14.77
CA ALA A 57 0.44 11.38 -15.88
C ALA A 57 1.34 10.70 -16.92
N ASN A 58 2.37 9.97 -16.47
CA ASN A 58 3.28 9.27 -17.36
C ASN A 58 2.61 8.10 -18.10
N ASN A 59 1.71 7.37 -17.44
CA ASN A 59 1.02 6.23 -18.06
C ASN A 59 -0.09 6.66 -19.00
N LYS A 60 -0.76 7.80 -18.76
CA LYS A 60 -1.73 8.37 -19.70
C LYS A 60 -1.14 8.65 -21.08
N LEU A 61 0.14 9.04 -21.14
CA LEU A 61 0.87 9.22 -22.41
C LEU A 61 1.05 7.91 -23.18
N ARG A 62 1.18 6.78 -22.48
CA ARG A 62 1.40 5.45 -23.06
C ARG A 62 0.10 4.68 -23.31
N HIS A 63 -0.92 4.99 -22.51
CA HIS A 63 -2.23 4.36 -22.49
C HIS A 63 -3.32 5.44 -22.46
N PRO A 64 -3.66 6.05 -23.62
CA PRO A 64 -4.58 7.18 -23.69
C PRO A 64 -5.98 6.89 -23.14
N ASP A 65 -6.42 5.62 -23.16
CA ASP A 65 -7.75 5.21 -22.70
C ASP A 65 -7.83 5.00 -21.18
N MET A 66 -6.69 4.94 -20.50
CA MET A 66 -6.61 4.78 -19.05
C MET A 66 -7.31 5.95 -18.34
N ASN A 67 -8.23 5.66 -17.42
CA ASN A 67 -8.83 6.69 -16.60
C ASN A 67 -7.83 7.15 -15.53
N ILE A 68 -7.53 8.45 -15.52
CA ILE A 68 -6.66 9.08 -14.51
C ILE A 68 -7.39 10.16 -13.70
N GLU A 69 -8.69 10.36 -13.95
CA GLU A 69 -9.56 11.27 -13.21
C GLU A 69 -9.94 10.63 -11.87
N VAL A 70 -8.93 10.46 -11.02
CA VAL A 70 -9.04 9.93 -9.67
C VAL A 70 -8.79 11.06 -8.69
N SER A 71 -9.63 11.19 -7.66
CA SER A 71 -9.44 12.23 -6.67
C SER A 71 -8.15 12.04 -5.88
N ASP A 72 -7.46 13.15 -5.60
CA ASP A 72 -6.27 13.15 -4.72
C ASP A 72 -6.57 12.49 -3.37
N PHE A 73 -7.78 12.71 -2.85
CA PHE A 73 -8.24 12.09 -1.61
C PHE A 73 -8.26 10.56 -1.70
N MET A 74 -8.72 9.97 -2.80
CA MET A 74 -8.77 8.52 -2.95
C MET A 74 -7.36 7.91 -3.02
N ILE A 75 -6.45 8.57 -3.75
CA ILE A 75 -5.03 8.16 -3.84
C ILE A 75 -4.39 8.19 -2.44
N HIS A 76 -4.61 9.28 -1.72
CA HIS A 76 -4.10 9.45 -0.36
C HIS A 76 -4.70 8.40 0.59
N LEU A 77 -6.01 8.19 0.55
CA LEU A 77 -6.72 7.24 1.40
C LEU A 77 -6.24 5.80 1.21
N HIS A 78 -6.00 5.38 -0.03
CA HIS A 78 -5.46 4.05 -0.32
C HIS A 78 -4.07 3.85 0.33
N THR A 79 -3.21 4.87 0.31
CA THR A 79 -1.91 4.78 1.00
C THR A 79 -2.07 4.70 2.53
N VAL A 80 -3.07 5.36 3.10
CA VAL A 80 -3.41 5.22 4.52
C VAL A 80 -3.85 3.79 4.86
N TRP A 81 -4.65 3.14 4.01
CA TRP A 81 -5.12 1.77 4.24
C TRP A 81 -3.99 0.75 4.36
N MET A 82 -2.88 0.94 3.64
CA MET A 82 -1.68 0.11 3.82
C MET A 82 -1.18 0.17 5.26
N PHE A 83 -1.10 1.37 5.85
CA PHE A 83 -0.67 1.52 7.23
C PHE A 83 -1.69 0.95 8.22
N THR A 84 -2.98 1.18 8.00
CA THR A 84 -4.03 0.58 8.84
C THR A 84 -3.93 -0.94 8.85
N MET A 85 -3.72 -1.56 7.68
CA MET A 85 -3.52 -3.02 7.59
C MET A 85 -2.26 -3.47 8.37
N PHE A 86 -1.14 -2.75 8.26
CA PHE A 86 0.05 -3.04 9.08
C PHE A 86 -0.23 -2.91 10.59
N GLU A 87 -0.94 -1.87 11.00
CA GLU A 87 -1.30 -1.63 12.40
C GLU A 87 -2.16 -2.77 12.96
N GLU A 88 -3.20 -3.19 12.22
CA GLU A 88 -4.09 -4.30 12.60
C GLU A 88 -3.32 -5.62 12.72
N ILE A 89 -2.46 -5.96 11.74
CA ILE A 89 -1.60 -7.16 11.80
C ILE A 89 -0.69 -7.13 13.03
N ILE A 90 -0.12 -5.97 13.35
CA ILE A 90 0.78 -5.80 14.49
C ILE A 90 0.01 -5.93 15.80
N MET A 91 -1.13 -5.23 15.92
CA MET A 91 -1.98 -5.18 17.12
C MET A 91 -2.55 -6.55 17.46
N HIS A 92 -3.10 -7.26 16.47
CA HIS A 92 -3.71 -8.58 16.63
C HIS A 92 -2.72 -9.74 16.60
N ARG A 93 -1.41 -9.46 16.52
CA ARG A 93 -0.36 -10.48 16.53
C ARG A 93 -0.51 -11.52 15.41
N VAL A 94 -1.06 -11.10 14.26
CA VAL A 94 -1.24 -11.96 13.09
C VAL A 94 0.14 -12.33 12.53
N THR A 95 0.36 -13.63 12.31
CA THR A 95 1.64 -14.22 11.87
C THR A 95 1.41 -15.48 11.01
N GLY A 96 2.48 -16.02 10.42
CA GLY A 96 2.42 -17.26 9.64
C GLY A 96 1.45 -17.17 8.45
N ASP A 97 0.75 -18.28 8.16
CA ASP A 97 -0.15 -18.40 7.02
C ASP A 97 -1.34 -17.42 7.08
N ALA A 98 -1.79 -17.08 8.30
CA ALA A 98 -2.85 -16.08 8.47
C ALA A 98 -2.41 -14.69 7.99
N MET A 99 -1.14 -14.33 8.23
CA MET A 99 -0.58 -13.06 7.75
C MET A 99 -0.45 -13.05 6.23
N VAL A 100 0.00 -14.16 5.64
CA VAL A 100 0.07 -14.32 4.18
C VAL A 100 -1.30 -14.13 3.57
N ARG A 101 -2.33 -14.81 4.11
CA ARG A 101 -3.70 -14.73 3.59
C ARG A 101 -4.24 -13.29 3.62
N VAL A 102 -4.10 -12.58 4.74
CA VAL A 102 -4.60 -11.19 4.86
C VAL A 102 -3.87 -10.26 3.88
N VAL A 103 -2.56 -10.40 3.74
CA VAL A 103 -1.77 -9.58 2.79
C VAL A 103 -2.17 -9.89 1.35
N GLU A 104 -2.36 -11.16 1.00
CA GLU A 104 -2.80 -11.59 -0.33
C GLU A 104 -4.21 -11.07 -0.65
N GLU A 105 -5.16 -11.18 0.29
CA GLU A 105 -6.51 -10.66 0.17
C GLU A 105 -6.52 -9.13 -0.03
N TYR A 106 -5.72 -8.40 0.76
CA TYR A 106 -5.54 -6.96 0.63
C TYR A 106 -5.00 -6.57 -0.76
N ILE A 107 -3.89 -7.18 -1.20
CA ILE A 107 -3.28 -6.85 -2.50
C ILE A 107 -4.23 -7.20 -3.65
N LYS A 108 -4.96 -8.32 -3.58
CA LYS A 108 -5.98 -8.65 -4.58
C LYS A 108 -7.11 -7.61 -4.61
N PHE A 109 -7.60 -7.19 -3.45
CA PHE A 109 -8.63 -6.17 -3.37
C PHE A 109 -8.16 -4.87 -4.05
N GLU A 110 -6.94 -4.45 -3.76
CA GLU A 110 -6.36 -3.22 -4.30
C GLU A 110 -6.11 -3.31 -5.80
N ILE A 111 -5.51 -4.40 -6.30
CA ILE A 111 -5.29 -4.59 -7.74
C ILE A 111 -6.64 -4.52 -8.48
N ASN A 112 -7.66 -5.23 -8.00
CA ASN A 112 -8.96 -5.23 -8.68
C ASN A 112 -9.66 -3.86 -8.59
N GLY A 113 -9.58 -3.17 -7.45
CA GLY A 113 -10.13 -1.83 -7.27
C GLY A 113 -9.49 -0.82 -8.22
N TRP A 114 -8.16 -0.79 -8.27
CA TRP A 114 -7.43 0.10 -9.18
C TRP A 114 -7.62 -0.28 -10.65
N LYS A 115 -7.66 -1.57 -11.00
CA LYS A 115 -7.97 -2.00 -12.37
C LYS A 115 -9.31 -1.43 -12.84
N HIS A 116 -10.32 -1.53 -11.99
CA HIS A 116 -11.65 -1.02 -12.27
C HIS A 116 -11.67 0.51 -12.38
N ILE A 117 -11.07 1.24 -11.42
CA ILE A 117 -11.05 2.70 -11.43
C ILE A 117 -10.30 3.25 -12.64
N LEU A 118 -9.17 2.63 -13.00
CA LEU A 118 -8.27 3.09 -14.06
C LEU A 118 -8.69 2.60 -15.46
N ASN A 119 -9.76 1.80 -15.57
CA ASN A 119 -10.21 1.16 -16.80
C ASN A 119 -9.08 0.38 -17.51
N ILE A 120 -8.36 -0.45 -16.75
CA ILE A 120 -7.29 -1.31 -17.27
C ILE A 120 -7.69 -2.78 -17.07
N GLU A 121 -7.67 -3.57 -18.15
CA GLU A 121 -7.95 -5.01 -18.14
C GLU A 121 -6.72 -5.84 -17.74
#